data_AF-A0A8T3QUR3-F1
#
_entry.id   AF-A0A8T3QUR3-F1
#
_cell.length_a   1.000
_cell.length_b   1.000
_cell.length_c   1.000
_cell.angle_alpha   90.00
_cell.angle_beta   90.00
_cell.angle_gamma   90.00
#
_symmetry.space_group_name_H-M   'P 1'
#
loop_
_entity.id
_entity.type
_entity.pdbx_description
1 polymer ?
#
loop_
_entity_poly.entity_id
_entity_poly.type
_entity_poly.pdbx_seq_one_letter_code
_entity_poly.pdbx_strand_id
1 'polypeptide(L)' 'MSDYDQLVQASRLYYELGETQNAIADRLGVTRPQVSRLLKRARAQGIVEIRIIDKST' A
#
# COMPACT_ATOMS: atom_id res chain seq x y z
N MET A 1 8.19 11.21 -10.27
CA MET A 1 7.48 10.81 -9.03
C MET A 1 8.53 10.36 -8.04
N SER A 2 8.55 10.89 -6.81
CA SER A 2 9.52 10.43 -5.82
C SER A 2 9.18 9.00 -5.37
N ASP A 3 10.16 8.28 -4.84
CA ASP A 3 9.93 6.96 -4.24
C ASP A 3 8.89 7.04 -3.10
N TYR A 4 8.90 8.15 -2.34
CA TYR A 4 7.90 8.44 -1.31
C TYR A 4 6.48 8.56 -1.88
N ASP A 5 6.29 9.32 -2.96
CA ASP A 5 4.98 9.48 -3.61
C ASP A 5 4.43 8.14 -4.09
N GLN A 6 5.31 7.26 -4.60
CA GLN A 6 4.93 5.92 -5.05
C GLN A 6 4.50 5.01 -3.91
N LEU A 7 5.13 5.12 -2.75
CA LEU A 7 4.74 4.39 -1.55
C LEU A 7 3.38 4.87 -1.02
N VAL A 8 3.15 6.19 -0.98
CA VAL A 8 1.88 6.78 -0.56
C VAL A 8 0.76 6.39 -1.52
N GLN A 9 0.97 6.56 -2.84
CA GLN A 9 -0.03 6.26 -3.85
C GLN A 9 -0.46 4.79 -3.83
N ALA A 10 0.50 3.85 -3.77
CA ALA A 10 0.21 2.42 -3.66
C ALA A 10 -0.56 2.10 -2.36
N SER A 11 -0.21 2.77 -1.26
CA SER A 11 -0.84 2.55 0.04
C SER A 11 -2.28 3.06 0.07
N ARG A 12 -2.56 4.24 -0.50
CA ARG A 12 -3.93 4.77 -0.62
C ARG A 12 -4.82 3.86 -1.44
N LEU A 13 -4.34 3.44 -2.62
CA LEU A 13 -5.10 2.52 -3.47
C LEU A 13 -5.45 1.21 -2.71
N TYR A 14 -4.50 0.66 -1.97
CA TYR A 14 -4.72 -0.62 -1.27
C TYR A 14 -5.56 -0.49 0.01
N TYR A 15 -5.22 0.45 0.90
CA TYR A 15 -5.80 0.54 2.24
C TYR A 15 -7.03 1.46 2.31
N GLU A 16 -7.05 2.55 1.55
CA GLU A 16 -8.18 3.50 1.55
C GLU A 16 -9.24 3.10 0.53
N LEU A 17 -8.81 2.71 -0.68
CA LEU A 17 -9.70 2.42 -1.81
C LEU A 17 -10.00 0.92 -1.99
N GLY A 18 -9.34 0.04 -1.24
CA GLY A 18 -9.59 -1.41 -1.29
C GLY A 18 -9.21 -2.09 -2.60
N GLU A 19 -8.36 -1.46 -3.42
CA GLU A 19 -7.94 -2.00 -4.71
C GLU A 19 -7.11 -3.27 -4.55
N THR A 20 -7.24 -4.18 -5.51
CA THR A 20 -6.38 -5.38 -5.54
C THR A 20 -4.96 -5.01 -5.96
N GLN A 21 -3.96 -5.77 -5.51
CA GLN A 21 -2.58 -5.54 -5.93
C GLN A 21 -2.37 -5.67 -7.45
N ASN A 22 -3.24 -6.40 -8.16
CA ASN A 22 -3.21 -6.47 -9.62
C ASN A 22 -3.71 -5.16 -10.24
N ALA A 23 -4.86 -4.65 -9.80
CA ALA A 23 -5.38 -3.36 -10.27
C ALA A 23 -4.40 -2.20 -9.99
N ILE A 24 -3.73 -2.23 -8.84
CA ILE A 24 -2.68 -1.26 -8.49
C ILE A 24 -1.46 -1.41 -9.40
N ALA A 25 -1.07 -2.63 -9.72
CA ALA A 25 0.04 -2.93 -10.60
C ALA A 25 -0.20 -2.33 -11.99
N ASP A 26 -1.38 -2.60 -12.56
CA ASP A 26 -1.79 -2.07 -13.85
C ASP A 26 -1.83 -0.53 -13.84
N ARG A 27 -2.39 0.08 -12.78
CA ARG A 27 -2.51 1.53 -12.65
C ARG A 27 -1.18 2.26 -12.45
N LEU A 28 -0.23 1.65 -11.74
CA LEU A 28 1.08 2.23 -11.45
C LEU A 28 2.15 1.84 -12.48
N GLY A 29 1.82 1.01 -13.48
CA GLY A 29 2.78 0.53 -14.48
C GLY A 29 3.89 -0.33 -13.86
N VAL A 30 3.57 -1.09 -12.82
CA VAL A 30 4.50 -1.99 -12.12
C VAL A 30 3.94 -3.40 -12.06
N THR A 31 4.74 -4.36 -11.65
CA THR A 31 4.28 -5.74 -11.44
C THR A 31 3.60 -5.89 -10.08
N ARG A 32 2.69 -6.86 -9.96
CA ARG A 32 2.05 -7.22 -8.66
C ARG A 32 3.08 -7.49 -7.54
N PRO A 33 4.20 -8.22 -7.74
CA PRO A 33 5.23 -8.34 -6.71
C PRO A 33 5.89 -7.00 -6.33
N GLN A 34 6.03 -6.04 -7.25
CA GLN A 34 6.48 -4.69 -6.91
C GLN A 34 5.48 -3.96 -6.02
N VAL A 35 4.17 -4.08 -6.27
CA VAL A 35 3.14 -3.52 -5.38
C VAL A 35 3.26 -4.09 -3.96
N SER A 36 3.40 -5.40 -3.83
CA SER A 36 3.63 -6.03 -2.52
C SER A 36 4.87 -5.47 -1.81
N ARG A 37 5.98 -5.28 -2.56
CA ARG A 37 7.21 -4.66 -2.02
C ARG A 37 6.99 -3.20 -1.61
N LEU A 38 6.26 -2.41 -2.39
CA LEU A 38 5.93 -1.02 -2.06
C LEU A 38 5.12 -0.95 -0.76
N LEU A 39 4.06 -1.75 -0.62
CA LEU A 39 3.24 -1.79 0.60
C LEU A 39 4.08 -2.22 1.82
N LYS A 40 4.98 -3.21 1.66
CA LYS A 40 5.88 -3.64 2.73
C LYS A 40 6.86 -2.51 3.13
N ARG A 41 7.43 -1.80 2.15
CA ARG A 41 8.33 -0.66 2.40
C ARG A 41 7.61 0.51 3.07
N ALA A 42 6.38 0.81 2.65
CA ALA A 42 5.57 1.87 3.25
C ALA A 42 5.32 1.60 4.74
N ARG A 43 5.01 0.35 5.12
CA ARG A 43 4.91 -0.05 6.53
C ARG A 43 6.25 0.05 7.25
N ALA A 44 7.33 -0.45 6.65
CA ALA A 44 8.66 -0.43 7.26
C ALA A 44 9.20 0.98 7.49
N GLN A 45 8.80 1.96 6.67
CA GLN A 45 9.20 3.36 6.78
C GLN A 45 8.24 4.20 7.65
N GLY A 46 7.21 3.60 8.23
CA GLY A 46 6.21 4.33 9.03
C GLY A 46 5.27 5.22 8.21
N ILE A 47 5.23 5.06 6.89
CA ILE A 47 4.26 5.74 6.00
C ILE A 47 2.85 5.19 6.24
N VAL A 48 2.75 3.89 6.59
CA VAL A 48 1.49 3.23 6.94
C VAL A 48 1.59 2.65 8.35
N GLU A 49 0.68 3.06 9.22
CA GLU A 49 0.40 2.44 10.51
C GLU A 49 -0.89 1.62 10.41
N ILE A 50 -0.86 0.36 10.86
CA ILE A 50 -2.06 -0.48 10.94
C ILE A 50 -2.42 -0.63 12.41
N ARG A 51 -3.63 -0.19 12.77
CA ARG A 51 -4.17 -0.30 14.13
C ARG A 51 -5.39 -1.21 14.12
N ILE A 52 -5.35 -2.25 14.94
CA ILE A 52 -6.48 -3.15 15.18
C ILE A 52 -7.11 -2.73 16.51
N ILE A 53 -8.41 -2.43 16.49
CA ILE A 53 -9.19 -2.15 17.70
C ILE A 53 -10.06 -3.37 17.96
N ASP A 54 -9.62 -4.22 18.88
CA ASP A 54 -10.40 -5.37 19.34
C ASP A 54 -11.33 -4.94 20.48
N LYS A 55 -12.63 -5.15 20.29
CA LYS A 55 -13.69 -4.85 21.28
C LYS A 55 -14.37 -6.11 21.78
N SER A 56 -13.71 -7.26 21.71
CA SER A 56 -14.22 -8.51 22.29
C SER A 56 -14.16 -8.46 23.83
N THR A 57 -15.12 -7.75 24.44
CA THR A 57 -15.50 -7.83 25.85
C THR A 57 -16.96 -7.44 25.99
#